data_AF-A0A8J8CIM5-F1
#
_entry.id   AF-A0A8J8CIM5-F1
#
_cell.length_a   1.000
_cell.length_b   1.000
_cell.length_c   1.000
_cell.angle_alpha   90.00
_cell.angle_beta   90.00
_cell.angle_gamma   90.00
#
_symmetry.space_group_name_H-M   'P 1'
#
loop_
_entity.id
_entity.type
_entity.pdbx_description
1 polymer ?
#
loop_
_entity_poly.entity_id
_entity_poly.type
_entity_poly.pdbx_seq_one_letter_code
_entity_poly.pdbx_strand_id
1 'polypeptide(L)'
;MNEFKNCDLDLKKLPVDVGPSYEGERIRGPDMFLELGGPKIKFKFELVRVVGKDDIKDSGNFKLIGKDIPEYNGGESIPFGIFIEAYGEKVEVELEGILERKIHDFINNIQGMMHLNQRYDIWCRISKADKEKGLKFEHIGITLMSLLKKNFPFIEKVQCTMITDEQSIAEFHKKAIEVYNARDMRTRGLKDEDVDTFYGCTLCQSFAPGHICIISPERISLCGAISWLDARAAAKINPDGSNFPIPKGECLDAVKGIFSGSNSAIQKYSNGKIQQVALYTMFENVHTSCGCFESIGFYIPEVDGIGVVDRNFIGATANGMKFSQLAVQAGGGQQIEGFLGIGILWFYSRKFILADGGWDRMVWLPSTLKERINDAIPKELFDKIPSEKDVKNIYELKNFLKEKNHPIVKRWEEAEEEAEEEIEIPYIFSDIPLPSISYTKISLKNVKIEAESAVVKKGC
;
A
#
# COMPACT_ATOMS: atom_id res chain seq x y z
N MET A 1 -30.93 23.00 -15.98
CA MET A 1 -29.90 22.46 -16.89
C MET A 1 -29.28 23.59 -17.70
N ASN A 2 -28.31 24.32 -17.14
CA ASN A 2 -27.39 25.22 -17.87
C ASN A 2 -26.39 25.99 -16.96
N GLU A 3 -26.32 25.72 -15.65
CA GLU A 3 -25.48 26.50 -14.73
C GLU A 3 -24.01 26.06 -14.65
N PHE A 4 -23.61 25.00 -15.36
CA PHE A 4 -22.33 24.31 -15.11
C PHE A 4 -21.36 24.28 -16.30
N LYS A 5 -21.56 25.11 -17.31
CA LYS A 5 -20.58 25.27 -18.40
C LYS A 5 -19.26 25.81 -17.82
N ASN A 6 -18.13 25.19 -18.22
CA ASN A 6 -16.73 25.57 -17.97
C ASN A 6 -16.03 25.04 -16.71
N CYS A 7 -16.67 24.25 -15.85
CA CYS A 7 -16.06 23.81 -14.56
C CYS A 7 -15.63 24.97 -13.62
N ASP A 8 -16.05 26.21 -13.90
CA ASP A 8 -15.79 27.41 -13.09
C ASP A 8 -16.81 27.54 -11.94
N LEU A 9 -17.23 26.43 -11.36
CA LEU A 9 -18.12 26.50 -10.20
C LEU A 9 -17.37 27.12 -9.03
N ASP A 10 -18.00 28.17 -8.49
CA ASP A 10 -17.73 28.60 -7.14
C ASP A 10 -18.10 27.45 -6.21
N LEU A 11 -17.08 26.70 -5.75
CA LEU A 11 -17.24 25.57 -4.83
C LEU A 11 -18.05 25.97 -3.57
N LYS A 12 -18.15 27.27 -3.26
CA LYS A 12 -18.99 27.80 -2.17
C LYS A 12 -20.49 27.69 -2.41
N LYS A 13 -20.94 27.37 -3.64
CA LYS A 13 -22.35 27.14 -3.98
C LYS A 13 -22.79 25.69 -3.80
N LEU A 14 -21.87 24.78 -3.48
CA LEU A 14 -22.18 23.40 -3.18
C LEU A 14 -22.94 23.31 -1.84
N PRO A 15 -23.78 22.27 -1.64
CA PRO A 15 -24.49 22.07 -0.37
C PRO A 15 -23.56 21.70 0.80
N VAL A 16 -22.29 21.40 0.51
CA VAL A 16 -21.27 20.97 1.46
C VAL A 16 -19.99 21.75 1.22
N ASP A 17 -19.17 21.87 2.27
CA ASP A 17 -17.89 22.55 2.14
C ASP A 17 -16.86 21.68 1.39
N VAL A 18 -15.92 22.36 0.72
CA VAL A 18 -14.79 21.72 0.04
C VAL A 18 -13.49 22.39 0.48
N GLY A 19 -12.58 21.62 1.06
CA GLY A 19 -11.26 22.10 1.44
C GLY A 19 -10.37 21.05 2.14
N PRO A 20 -9.05 21.32 2.25
CA PRO A 20 -8.07 20.39 2.82
C PRO A 20 -8.33 19.99 4.28
N SER A 21 -9.12 20.78 5.02
CA SER A 21 -9.50 20.46 6.40
C SER A 21 -10.33 19.19 6.52
N TYR A 22 -10.96 18.72 5.44
CA TYR A 22 -11.80 17.54 5.43
C TYR A 22 -11.05 16.25 5.02
N GLU A 23 -9.81 16.34 4.52
CA GLU A 23 -9.09 15.20 3.92
C GLU A 23 -8.95 13.97 4.85
N GLY A 24 -8.90 14.21 6.16
CA GLY A 24 -8.77 13.17 7.19
C GLY A 24 -10.08 12.65 7.79
N GLU A 25 -11.25 13.10 7.30
CA GLU A 25 -12.54 12.74 7.87
C GLU A 25 -12.79 11.22 7.77
N ARG A 26 -13.15 10.59 8.90
CA ARG A 26 -13.46 9.16 8.95
C ARG A 26 -14.94 8.94 9.24
N ILE A 27 -15.66 8.43 8.24
CA ILE A 27 -17.08 8.11 8.36
C ILE A 27 -17.24 6.68 8.86
N ARG A 28 -17.68 6.53 10.11
CA ARG A 28 -17.93 5.23 10.74
C ARG A 28 -19.33 4.73 10.42
N GLY A 29 -19.57 3.44 10.63
CA GLY A 29 -20.86 2.79 10.33
C GLY A 29 -22.09 3.53 10.88
N PRO A 30 -22.10 4.02 12.13
CA PRO A 30 -23.24 4.77 12.68
C PRO A 30 -23.57 6.06 11.91
N ASP A 31 -22.57 6.74 11.36
CA ASP A 31 -22.70 8.03 10.69
C ASP A 31 -22.81 7.90 9.17
N MET A 32 -22.59 6.69 8.65
CA MET A 32 -22.61 6.37 7.23
C MET A 32 -24.03 6.33 6.68
N PHE A 33 -24.26 7.04 5.57
CA PHE A 33 -25.46 6.93 4.75
C PHE A 33 -25.27 5.88 3.67
N LEU A 34 -24.22 5.98 2.85
CA LEU A 34 -23.91 5.01 1.80
C LEU A 34 -22.45 4.56 1.89
N GLU A 35 -22.24 3.29 1.57
CA GLU A 35 -20.92 2.73 1.27
C GLU A 35 -20.81 2.50 -0.24
N LEU A 36 -19.82 3.13 -0.87
CA LEU A 36 -19.60 3.07 -2.32
C LEU A 36 -18.40 2.17 -2.61
N GLY A 37 -18.62 1.07 -3.32
CA GLY A 37 -17.58 0.06 -3.51
C GLY A 37 -17.23 -0.65 -2.20
N GLY A 38 -15.95 -0.74 -1.87
CA GLY A 38 -15.49 -1.45 -0.68
C GLY A 38 -15.53 -2.99 -0.79
N PRO A 39 -15.27 -3.70 0.33
CA PRO A 39 -14.96 -5.13 0.32
C PRO A 39 -16.16 -6.02 -0.01
N LYS A 40 -17.39 -5.54 0.17
CA LYS A 40 -18.62 -6.30 -0.15
C LYS A 40 -18.99 -6.24 -1.63
N ILE A 41 -18.38 -5.32 -2.38
CA ILE A 41 -18.76 -5.00 -3.74
C ILE A 41 -17.70 -5.51 -4.70
N LYS A 42 -18.14 -6.38 -5.61
CA LYS A 42 -17.29 -7.04 -6.60
C LYS A 42 -16.77 -6.06 -7.66
N PHE A 43 -17.68 -5.31 -8.29
CA PHE A 43 -17.34 -4.38 -9.36
C PHE A 43 -17.36 -2.95 -8.83
N LYS A 44 -16.19 -2.33 -8.88
CA LYS A 44 -15.93 -0.95 -8.46
C LYS A 44 -14.68 -0.45 -9.17
N PHE A 45 -14.59 0.84 -9.47
CA PHE A 45 -13.37 1.41 -10.05
C PHE A 45 -13.34 2.94 -10.01
N GLU A 46 -12.15 3.53 -10.11
CA GLU A 46 -11.95 4.91 -10.54
C GLU A 46 -10.95 4.92 -11.70
N LEU A 47 -11.29 5.54 -12.83
CA LEU A 47 -10.46 5.52 -14.03
C LEU A 47 -10.41 6.91 -14.66
N VAL A 48 -9.19 7.40 -14.92
CA VAL A 48 -8.96 8.56 -15.79
C VAL A 48 -8.49 8.09 -17.16
N ARG A 49 -9.02 8.68 -18.23
CA ARG A 49 -8.55 8.48 -19.60
C ARG A 49 -8.24 9.81 -20.29
N VAL A 50 -7.12 9.84 -20.98
CA VAL A 50 -6.81 10.92 -21.92
C VAL A 50 -7.43 10.57 -23.26
N VAL A 51 -8.22 11.50 -23.79
CA VAL A 51 -9.03 11.29 -25.02
C VAL A 51 -8.69 12.33 -26.08
N GLY A 52 -9.08 12.08 -27.33
CA GLY A 52 -8.88 13.04 -28.43
C GLY A 52 -9.79 14.26 -28.32
N LYS A 53 -9.40 15.35 -29.01
CA LYS A 53 -10.14 16.62 -29.02
C LYS A 53 -11.62 16.47 -29.39
N ASP A 54 -11.90 15.55 -30.32
CA ASP A 54 -13.22 15.32 -30.90
C ASP A 54 -14.06 14.31 -30.08
N ASP A 55 -13.43 13.55 -29.19
CA ASP A 55 -14.11 12.59 -28.30
C ASP A 55 -14.80 13.30 -27.13
N ILE A 56 -14.35 14.51 -26.79
CA ILE A 56 -14.92 15.33 -25.72
C ILE A 56 -15.39 16.69 -26.27
N LYS A 57 -16.71 16.90 -26.25
CA LYS A 57 -17.33 18.09 -26.87
C LYS A 57 -17.08 19.38 -26.08
N ASP A 58 -17.31 19.34 -24.77
CA ASP A 58 -17.27 20.51 -23.89
C ASP A 58 -16.68 20.17 -22.52
N SER A 59 -16.30 21.18 -21.75
CA SER A 59 -15.80 21.02 -20.37
C SER A 59 -16.93 21.12 -19.36
N GLY A 60 -16.95 20.23 -18.37
CA GLY A 60 -17.89 20.31 -17.24
C GLY A 60 -19.15 19.49 -17.41
N ASN A 61 -19.15 18.52 -18.33
CA ASN A 61 -20.25 17.58 -18.45
C ASN A 61 -20.15 16.55 -17.32
N PHE A 62 -21.12 16.57 -16.42
CA PHE A 62 -21.37 15.49 -15.48
C PHE A 62 -22.44 14.54 -16.05
N LYS A 63 -22.23 13.23 -15.88
CA LYS A 63 -23.21 12.20 -16.19
C LYS A 63 -23.32 11.22 -15.04
N LEU A 64 -24.55 10.85 -14.68
CA LEU A 64 -24.84 9.76 -13.76
C LEU A 64 -25.49 8.60 -14.52
N ILE A 65 -25.01 7.37 -14.29
CA ILE A 65 -25.62 6.14 -14.79
C ILE A 65 -26.05 5.30 -13.58
N GLY A 66 -27.35 5.29 -13.29
CA GLY A 66 -27.92 4.65 -12.11
C GLY A 66 -28.65 5.65 -11.21
N LYS A 67 -28.78 5.30 -9.94
CA LYS A 67 -29.48 6.12 -8.93
C LYS A 67 -28.55 7.16 -8.32
N ASP A 68 -29.11 8.31 -7.98
CA ASP A 68 -28.46 9.38 -7.23
C ASP A 68 -28.57 9.16 -5.70
N ILE A 69 -27.74 9.88 -4.93
CA ILE A 69 -27.66 9.77 -3.47
C ILE A 69 -29.05 9.86 -2.79
N PRO A 70 -29.95 10.80 -3.13
CA PRO A 70 -31.23 10.93 -2.45
C PRO A 70 -32.22 9.79 -2.69
N GLU A 71 -31.98 8.94 -3.69
CA GLU A 71 -32.86 7.83 -4.08
C GLU A 71 -32.64 6.56 -3.27
N TYR A 72 -31.61 6.54 -2.42
CA TYR A 72 -31.28 5.43 -1.53
C TYR A 72 -31.92 5.59 -0.15
N ASN A 73 -32.12 4.46 0.54
CA ASN A 73 -32.69 4.45 1.88
C ASN A 73 -31.62 4.59 2.98
N GLY A 74 -30.37 4.28 2.64
CA GLY A 74 -29.21 4.40 3.52
C GLY A 74 -28.88 3.11 4.29
N GLY A 75 -27.63 2.98 4.72
CA GLY A 75 -27.04 1.75 5.25
C GLY A 75 -26.61 0.74 4.18
N GLU A 76 -26.79 1.07 2.91
CA GLU A 76 -26.51 0.21 1.76
C GLU A 76 -25.03 0.27 1.35
N SER A 77 -24.50 -0.87 0.90
CA SER A 77 -23.23 -0.93 0.15
C SER A 77 -23.57 -1.12 -1.33
N ILE A 78 -23.09 -0.24 -2.21
CA ILE A 78 -23.48 -0.21 -3.62
C ILE A 78 -22.28 -0.29 -4.57
N PRO A 79 -22.45 -0.85 -5.80
CA PRO A 79 -21.50 -0.64 -6.89
C PRO A 79 -21.22 0.84 -7.10
N PHE A 80 -19.95 1.17 -7.34
CA PHE A 80 -19.56 2.54 -7.64
C PHE A 80 -18.36 2.64 -8.59
N GLY A 81 -18.55 3.39 -9.67
CA GLY A 81 -17.56 3.67 -10.69
C GLY A 81 -17.39 5.16 -10.90
N ILE A 82 -16.15 5.64 -10.93
CA ILE A 82 -15.81 7.00 -11.36
C ILE A 82 -15.04 6.89 -12.68
N PHE A 83 -15.54 7.52 -13.73
CA PHE A 83 -14.87 7.59 -15.02
C PHE A 83 -14.67 9.03 -15.43
N ILE A 84 -13.42 9.45 -15.58
CA ILE A 84 -13.06 10.82 -15.96
C ILE A 84 -12.35 10.78 -17.30
N GLU A 85 -12.79 11.63 -18.22
CA GLU A 85 -12.15 11.83 -19.51
C GLU A 85 -11.56 13.23 -19.53
N ALA A 86 -10.28 13.35 -19.89
CA ALA A 86 -9.56 14.60 -19.93
C ALA A 86 -8.90 14.81 -21.28
N TYR A 87 -8.88 16.05 -21.75
CA TYR A 87 -8.20 16.48 -22.96
C TYR A 87 -7.50 17.83 -22.73
N GLY A 88 -6.34 17.97 -23.34
CA GLY A 88 -5.63 19.22 -23.55
C GLY A 88 -4.40 18.93 -24.38
N GLU A 89 -3.89 19.91 -25.11
CA GLU A 89 -2.76 19.73 -26.04
C GLU A 89 -1.49 19.19 -25.35
N LYS A 90 -1.35 19.44 -24.04
CA LYS A 90 -0.24 18.99 -23.18
C LYS A 90 -0.61 17.84 -22.24
N VAL A 91 -1.81 17.27 -22.37
CA VAL A 91 -2.25 16.15 -21.53
C VAL A 91 -1.84 14.85 -22.22
N GLU A 92 -0.76 14.22 -21.75
CA GLU A 92 -0.24 12.96 -22.27
C GLU A 92 -0.89 11.75 -21.59
N VAL A 93 -0.96 10.59 -22.27
CA VAL A 93 -1.56 9.35 -21.73
C VAL A 93 -0.82 8.85 -20.48
N GLU A 94 0.47 9.16 -20.38
CA GLU A 94 1.33 8.93 -19.24
C GLU A 94 0.85 9.64 -17.97
N LEU A 95 -0.03 10.65 -18.10
CA LEU A 95 -0.57 11.39 -16.96
C LEU A 95 -1.81 10.77 -16.36
N GLU A 96 -2.43 9.79 -17.02
CA GLU A 96 -3.67 9.20 -16.55
C GLU A 96 -3.56 8.68 -15.11
N GLY A 97 -2.48 7.95 -14.77
CA GLY A 97 -2.27 7.44 -13.41
C GLY A 97 -2.09 8.54 -12.35
N ILE A 98 -1.47 9.66 -12.72
CA ILE A 98 -1.25 10.81 -11.85
C ILE A 98 -2.57 11.54 -11.57
N LEU A 99 -3.34 11.80 -12.63
CA LEU A 99 -4.64 12.44 -12.54
C LEU A 99 -5.62 11.55 -11.76
N GLU A 100 -5.59 10.25 -11.99
CA GLU A 100 -6.41 9.27 -11.27
C GLU A 100 -6.10 9.25 -9.78
N ARG A 101 -4.82 9.33 -9.41
CA ARG A 101 -4.45 9.38 -7.99
C ARG A 101 -5.02 10.61 -7.27
N LYS A 102 -5.25 11.72 -7.99
CA LYS A 102 -5.85 12.94 -7.42
C LYS A 102 -7.33 12.82 -7.11
N ILE A 103 -8.02 11.81 -7.63
CA ILE A 103 -9.40 11.52 -7.23
C ILE A 103 -9.47 11.28 -5.72
N HIS A 104 -8.50 10.56 -5.16
CA HIS A 104 -8.42 10.32 -3.72
C HIS A 104 -8.34 11.62 -2.91
N ASP A 105 -7.40 12.50 -3.23
CA ASP A 105 -7.23 13.78 -2.52
C ASP A 105 -8.49 14.65 -2.67
N PHE A 106 -9.04 14.73 -3.88
CA PHE A 106 -10.14 15.63 -4.20
C PHE A 106 -11.47 15.19 -3.61
N ILE A 107 -11.76 13.89 -3.54
CA ILE A 107 -12.95 13.41 -2.84
C ILE A 107 -12.83 13.63 -1.34
N ASN A 108 -11.67 13.36 -0.74
CA ASN A 108 -11.49 13.56 0.69
C ASN A 108 -11.52 15.05 1.09
N ASN A 109 -11.30 15.98 0.16
CA ASN A 109 -11.53 17.40 0.42
C ASN A 109 -13.01 17.80 0.52
N ILE A 110 -13.95 16.91 0.17
CA ILE A 110 -15.38 17.18 0.27
C ILE A 110 -15.86 16.80 1.66
N GLN A 111 -16.47 17.73 2.39
CA GLN A 111 -17.08 17.46 3.69
C GLN A 111 -18.07 16.29 3.61
N GLY A 112 -17.98 15.35 4.55
CA GLY A 112 -18.89 14.20 4.60
C GLY A 112 -18.61 13.12 3.58
N MET A 113 -17.45 13.18 2.92
CA MET A 113 -16.93 12.12 2.06
C MET A 113 -15.71 11.48 2.69
N MET A 114 -15.58 10.18 2.50
CA MET A 114 -14.36 9.43 2.78
C MET A 114 -14.05 8.62 1.54
N HIS A 115 -12.84 8.70 1.02
CA HIS A 115 -12.36 7.89 -0.11
C HIS A 115 -11.06 7.19 0.27
N LEU A 116 -11.02 5.87 0.11
CA LEU A 116 -9.86 5.04 0.38
C LEU A 116 -9.47 4.25 -0.86
N ASN A 117 -8.23 3.76 -0.84
CA ASN A 117 -7.65 2.88 -1.86
C ASN A 117 -7.46 3.59 -3.20
N GLN A 118 -7.62 2.86 -4.32
CA GLN A 118 -7.32 3.30 -5.68
C GLN A 118 -7.86 2.32 -6.73
N ARG A 119 -7.91 2.76 -8.00
CA ARG A 119 -8.23 1.93 -9.19
C ARG A 119 -9.49 1.09 -8.98
N TYR A 120 -9.42 -0.23 -9.14
CA TYR A 120 -10.52 -1.19 -9.01
C TYR A 120 -10.86 -1.58 -7.57
N ASP A 121 -10.17 -0.98 -6.60
CA ASP A 121 -10.34 -1.36 -5.19
C ASP A 121 -10.77 -0.19 -4.30
N ILE A 122 -11.32 0.86 -4.91
CA ILE A 122 -11.85 2.03 -4.20
C ILE A 122 -12.87 1.64 -3.14
N TRP A 123 -12.86 2.40 -2.05
CA TRP A 123 -13.84 2.27 -0.98
C TRP A 123 -14.19 3.66 -0.47
N CYS A 124 -15.43 4.07 -0.70
CA CYS A 124 -15.89 5.38 -0.29
C CYS A 124 -17.08 5.28 0.66
N ARG A 125 -17.29 6.35 1.43
CA ARG A 125 -18.49 6.54 2.26
C ARG A 125 -19.01 7.95 2.12
N ILE A 126 -20.32 8.08 2.26
CA ILE A 126 -21.05 9.35 2.36
C ILE A 126 -21.69 9.42 3.75
N SER A 127 -21.61 10.56 4.42
CA SER A 127 -22.20 10.78 5.74
C SER A 127 -23.73 11.01 5.66
N LYS A 128 -24.45 10.69 6.74
CA LYS A 128 -25.88 11.03 6.89
C LYS A 128 -26.12 12.54 6.87
N ALA A 129 -25.27 13.29 7.58
CA ALA A 129 -25.38 14.74 7.70
C ALA A 129 -25.28 15.44 6.33
N ASP A 130 -24.38 14.99 5.47
CA ASP A 130 -24.13 15.65 4.19
C ASP A 130 -25.14 15.21 3.12
N LYS A 131 -25.73 14.02 3.25
CA LYS A 131 -26.97 13.69 2.53
C LYS A 131 -28.11 14.63 2.91
N GLU A 132 -28.29 14.94 4.19
CA GLU A 132 -29.36 15.86 4.66
C GLU A 132 -29.16 17.30 4.16
N LYS A 133 -27.91 17.74 3.98
CA LYS A 133 -27.58 19.02 3.32
C LYS A 133 -27.90 19.03 1.82
N GLY A 134 -28.16 17.88 1.21
CA GLY A 134 -28.52 17.75 -0.20
C GLY A 134 -27.36 17.38 -1.12
N LEU A 135 -26.32 16.71 -0.60
CA LEU A 135 -25.24 16.17 -1.43
C LEU A 135 -25.79 15.20 -2.50
N LYS A 136 -25.23 15.28 -3.71
CA LYS A 136 -25.58 14.50 -4.91
C LYS A 136 -24.30 14.10 -5.64
N PHE A 137 -24.34 13.06 -6.46
CA PHE A 137 -23.16 12.67 -7.25
C PHE A 137 -22.70 13.77 -8.21
N GLU A 138 -23.63 14.59 -8.73
CA GLU A 138 -23.30 15.74 -9.57
C GLU A 138 -22.36 16.71 -8.87
N HIS A 139 -22.58 17.00 -7.58
CA HIS A 139 -21.70 17.87 -6.78
C HIS A 139 -20.29 17.29 -6.64
N ILE A 140 -20.17 15.97 -6.47
CA ILE A 140 -18.88 15.27 -6.35
C ILE A 140 -18.14 15.32 -7.70
N GLY A 141 -18.83 14.96 -8.80
CA GLY A 141 -18.25 14.97 -10.14
C GLY A 141 -17.79 16.36 -10.58
N ILE A 142 -18.59 17.38 -10.28
CA ILE A 142 -18.23 18.79 -10.50
C ILE A 142 -16.98 19.16 -9.69
N THR A 143 -16.93 18.82 -8.41
CA THR A 143 -15.77 19.11 -7.56
C THR A 143 -14.50 18.48 -8.12
N LEU A 144 -14.58 17.22 -8.57
CA LEU A 144 -13.44 16.53 -9.19
C LEU A 144 -12.96 17.23 -10.46
N MET A 145 -13.87 17.59 -11.36
CA MET A 145 -13.54 18.29 -12.59
C MET A 145 -12.91 19.67 -12.32
N SER A 146 -13.50 20.45 -11.40
CA SER A 146 -13.00 21.78 -11.03
C SER A 146 -11.62 21.71 -10.37
N LEU A 147 -11.41 20.78 -9.43
CA LEU A 147 -10.12 20.62 -8.77
C LEU A 147 -9.05 20.06 -9.71
N LEU A 148 -9.39 19.17 -10.64
CA LEU A 148 -8.47 18.72 -11.69
C LEU A 148 -8.01 19.88 -12.55
N LYS A 149 -8.92 20.68 -13.11
CA LYS A 149 -8.53 21.85 -13.93
C LYS A 149 -7.74 22.89 -13.15
N LYS A 150 -8.08 23.11 -11.87
CA LYS A 150 -7.35 24.05 -11.00
C LYS A 150 -5.91 23.60 -10.74
N ASN A 151 -5.70 22.31 -10.46
CA ASN A 151 -4.38 21.76 -10.16
C ASN A 151 -3.57 21.43 -11.42
N PHE A 152 -4.23 21.24 -12.55
CA PHE A 152 -3.63 20.96 -13.86
C PHE A 152 -4.22 21.90 -14.91
N PRO A 153 -3.80 23.18 -14.96
CA PRO A 153 -4.39 24.21 -15.84
C PRO A 153 -4.26 23.94 -17.34
N PHE A 154 -3.42 22.96 -17.73
CA PHE A 154 -3.27 22.51 -19.10
C PHE A 154 -4.36 21.49 -19.54
N ILE A 155 -5.25 21.08 -18.64
CA ILE A 155 -6.48 20.37 -18.99
C ILE A 155 -7.49 21.37 -19.56
N GLU A 156 -7.75 21.28 -20.86
CA GLU A 156 -8.69 22.16 -21.57
C GLU A 156 -10.13 21.72 -21.36
N LYS A 157 -10.40 20.41 -21.53
CA LYS A 157 -11.72 19.80 -21.43
C LYS A 157 -11.68 18.62 -20.45
N VAL A 158 -12.72 18.50 -19.64
CA VAL A 158 -12.89 17.38 -18.71
C VAL A 158 -14.37 17.01 -18.60
N GLN A 159 -14.63 15.71 -18.48
CA GLN A 159 -15.95 15.12 -18.29
C GLN A 159 -15.87 14.08 -17.17
N CYS A 160 -16.91 13.99 -16.36
CA CYS A 160 -17.01 12.99 -15.30
C CYS A 160 -18.32 12.20 -15.44
N THR A 161 -18.19 10.88 -15.50
CA THR A 161 -19.29 9.93 -15.43
C THR A 161 -19.20 9.15 -14.12
N MET A 162 -20.24 9.22 -13.30
CA MET A 162 -20.39 8.36 -12.13
C MET A 162 -21.40 7.24 -12.43
N ILE A 163 -21.12 6.05 -11.93
CA ILE A 163 -21.87 4.83 -12.26
C ILE A 163 -22.24 4.13 -10.95
N THR A 164 -23.53 3.97 -10.72
CA THR A 164 -24.12 3.20 -9.60
C THR A 164 -25.03 2.07 -10.09
N ASP A 165 -25.26 1.98 -11.39
CA ASP A 165 -25.98 0.87 -12.02
C ASP A 165 -25.13 -0.42 -12.05
N GLU A 166 -25.72 -1.53 -11.58
CA GLU A 166 -25.04 -2.83 -11.43
C GLU A 166 -24.61 -3.45 -12.76
N GLN A 167 -25.36 -3.25 -13.84
CA GLN A 167 -25.04 -3.83 -15.14
C GLN A 167 -23.91 -3.04 -15.81
N SER A 168 -24.08 -1.72 -15.86
CA SER A 168 -23.12 -0.81 -16.48
C SER A 168 -21.75 -0.89 -15.80
N ILE A 169 -21.70 -0.99 -14.46
CA ILE A 169 -20.42 -1.02 -13.76
C ILE A 169 -19.55 -2.23 -14.10
N ALA A 170 -20.15 -3.39 -14.37
CA ALA A 170 -19.39 -4.60 -14.68
C ALA A 170 -18.61 -4.45 -16.00
N GLU A 171 -19.23 -3.84 -17.01
CA GLU A 171 -18.60 -3.57 -18.30
C GLU A 171 -17.47 -2.55 -18.18
N PHE A 172 -17.71 -1.45 -17.46
CA PHE A 172 -16.69 -0.42 -17.25
C PHE A 172 -15.54 -0.93 -16.38
N HIS A 173 -15.83 -1.74 -15.36
CA HIS A 173 -14.79 -2.35 -14.53
C HIS A 173 -13.87 -3.24 -15.38
N LYS A 174 -14.40 -4.05 -16.30
CA LYS A 174 -13.57 -4.84 -17.21
C LYS A 174 -12.62 -3.95 -18.05
N LYS A 175 -13.15 -2.88 -18.64
CA LYS A 175 -12.34 -1.90 -19.40
C LYS A 175 -11.26 -1.26 -18.52
N ALA A 176 -11.60 -0.93 -17.27
CA ALA A 176 -10.66 -0.37 -16.32
C ALA A 176 -9.51 -1.34 -16.02
N ILE A 177 -9.82 -2.62 -15.75
CA ILE A 177 -8.81 -3.67 -15.55
C ILE A 177 -7.86 -3.79 -16.74
N GLU A 178 -8.37 -3.77 -17.97
CA GLU A 178 -7.53 -3.82 -19.18
C GLU A 178 -6.55 -2.64 -19.25
N VAL A 179 -7.01 -1.43 -18.92
CA VAL A 179 -6.16 -0.23 -18.88
C VAL A 179 -5.10 -0.35 -17.77
N TYR A 180 -5.47 -0.78 -16.56
CA TYR A 180 -4.51 -0.92 -15.48
C TYR A 180 -3.43 -1.96 -15.80
N ASN A 181 -3.82 -3.10 -16.36
CA ASN A 181 -2.86 -4.12 -16.79
C ASN A 181 -1.89 -3.55 -17.85
N ALA A 182 -2.38 -2.75 -18.80
CA ALA A 182 -1.54 -2.08 -19.78
C ALA A 182 -0.56 -1.08 -19.13
N ARG A 183 -1.01 -0.29 -18.15
CA ARG A 183 -0.14 0.63 -17.38
C ARG A 183 0.94 -0.14 -16.62
N ASP A 184 0.54 -1.20 -15.95
CA ASP A 184 1.42 -2.04 -15.13
C ASP A 184 2.45 -2.80 -15.97
N MET A 185 2.13 -3.14 -17.22
CA MET A 185 3.11 -3.73 -18.14
C MET A 185 4.19 -2.75 -18.59
N ARG A 186 3.91 -1.45 -18.70
CA ARG A 186 4.90 -0.46 -19.16
C ARG A 186 6.03 -0.23 -18.16
N THR A 187 5.83 -0.55 -16.89
CA THR A 187 6.83 -0.40 -15.84
C THR A 187 7.75 -1.63 -15.74
N ARG A 188 7.35 -2.76 -16.34
CA ARG A 188 8.14 -4.00 -16.33
C ARG A 188 9.40 -3.83 -17.17
N GLY A 189 10.54 -4.24 -16.62
CA GLY A 189 11.83 -4.29 -17.31
C GLY A 189 12.75 -3.09 -17.09
N LEU A 190 12.26 -2.00 -16.46
CA LEU A 190 13.12 -0.93 -15.97
C LEU A 190 13.85 -1.41 -14.70
N LYS A 191 15.16 -1.14 -14.61
CA LYS A 191 15.99 -1.57 -13.47
C LYS A 191 16.46 -0.38 -12.64
N ASP A 192 16.67 -0.62 -11.36
CA ASP A 192 17.20 0.40 -10.45
C ASP A 192 18.66 0.78 -10.79
N GLU A 193 19.37 -0.13 -11.46
CA GLU A 193 20.71 0.10 -11.98
C GLU A 193 20.75 1.06 -13.17
N ASP A 194 19.66 1.14 -13.96
CA ASP A 194 19.61 1.89 -15.23
C ASP A 194 19.23 3.38 -15.04
N VAL A 195 18.97 3.79 -13.80
CA VAL A 195 18.54 5.17 -13.47
C VAL A 195 19.45 5.80 -12.42
N ASP A 196 19.63 7.11 -12.48
CA ASP A 196 20.37 7.91 -11.49
C ASP A 196 19.44 8.61 -10.49
N THR A 197 18.13 8.50 -10.69
CA THR A 197 17.10 9.25 -9.97
C THR A 197 15.96 8.33 -9.57
N PHE A 198 15.67 8.30 -8.27
CA PHE A 198 14.42 7.78 -7.72
C PHE A 198 13.43 8.92 -7.49
N TYR A 199 12.22 8.60 -7.03
CA TYR A 199 11.22 9.61 -6.73
C TYR A 199 10.62 9.43 -5.36
N GLY A 200 10.37 10.55 -4.69
CA GLY A 200 9.64 10.61 -3.44
C GLY A 200 8.14 10.81 -3.67
N CYS A 201 7.33 10.38 -2.72
CA CYS A 201 5.93 10.78 -2.62
C CYS A 201 5.57 11.08 -1.16
N THR A 202 5.11 12.30 -0.89
CA THR A 202 4.66 12.78 0.44
C THR A 202 3.14 12.85 0.57
N LEU A 203 2.39 12.35 -0.42
CA LEU A 203 0.93 12.49 -0.47
C LEU A 203 0.24 12.03 0.83
N CYS A 204 0.68 10.91 1.40
CA CYS A 204 0.06 10.33 2.59
C CYS A 204 0.50 10.96 3.92
N GLN A 205 1.28 12.05 3.90
CA GLN A 205 1.69 12.75 5.13
C GLN A 205 0.53 13.43 5.85
N SER A 206 -0.61 13.64 5.18
CA SER A 206 -1.84 14.15 5.81
C SER A 206 -2.32 13.28 6.97
N PHE A 207 -2.08 11.96 6.91
CA PHE A 207 -2.49 11.01 7.97
C PHE A 207 -1.37 10.13 8.52
N ALA A 208 -0.19 10.09 7.89
CA ALA A 208 1.01 9.42 8.40
C ALA A 208 2.19 10.40 8.48
N PRO A 209 2.23 11.29 9.50
CA PRO A 209 3.25 12.32 9.59
C PRO A 209 4.66 11.73 9.66
N GLY A 210 5.48 12.06 8.68
CA GLY A 210 6.87 11.60 8.55
C GLY A 210 7.06 10.36 7.67
N HIS A 211 5.98 9.76 7.16
CA HIS A 211 6.08 8.79 6.08
C HIS A 211 6.46 9.48 4.76
N ILE A 212 7.30 8.82 3.97
CA ILE A 212 7.42 9.05 2.53
C ILE A 212 7.51 7.72 1.82
N CYS A 213 6.99 7.63 0.60
CA CYS A 213 7.35 6.55 -0.31
C CYS A 213 8.60 6.94 -1.10
N ILE A 214 9.60 6.06 -1.11
CA ILE A 214 10.69 6.09 -2.09
C ILE A 214 10.34 5.09 -3.18
N ILE A 215 10.23 5.59 -4.40
CA ILE A 215 9.75 4.88 -5.57
C ILE A 215 10.93 4.73 -6.54
N SER A 216 11.27 3.49 -6.86
CA SER A 216 12.28 3.11 -7.84
C SER A 216 11.64 2.31 -8.98
N PRO A 217 12.31 2.14 -10.13
CA PRO A 217 11.84 1.25 -11.18
C PRO A 217 11.39 -0.15 -10.69
N GLU A 218 12.15 -0.73 -9.75
CA GLU A 218 11.94 -2.07 -9.21
C GLU A 218 11.23 -2.07 -7.84
N ARG A 219 10.77 -0.91 -7.36
CA ARG A 219 9.94 -0.77 -6.16
C ARG A 219 8.85 0.28 -6.35
N ILE A 220 7.65 -0.19 -6.69
CA ILE A 220 6.45 0.64 -6.77
C ILE A 220 6.07 1.20 -5.39
N SER A 221 5.36 2.33 -5.37
CA SER A 221 4.69 2.78 -4.15
C SER A 221 3.77 1.69 -3.57
N LEU A 222 3.72 1.61 -2.24
CA LEU A 222 2.92 0.59 -1.54
C LEU A 222 1.43 0.64 -1.87
N CYS A 223 0.91 1.79 -2.33
CA CYS A 223 -0.49 1.92 -2.72
C CYS A 223 -0.83 1.25 -4.05
N GLY A 224 0.19 0.88 -4.84
CA GLY A 224 0.03 0.29 -6.17
C GLY A 224 -0.33 1.29 -7.27
N ALA A 225 -0.60 2.56 -6.93
CA ALA A 225 -1.10 3.55 -7.88
C ALA A 225 0.00 4.35 -8.59
N ILE A 226 1.16 4.52 -7.95
CA ILE A 226 2.24 5.39 -8.45
C ILE A 226 3.49 4.55 -8.72
N SER A 227 3.80 4.34 -10.00
CA SER A 227 5.07 3.77 -10.46
C SER A 227 6.18 4.82 -10.55
N TRP A 228 7.41 4.40 -10.85
CA TRP A 228 8.52 5.31 -11.11
C TRP A 228 8.25 6.24 -12.31
N LEU A 229 7.62 5.74 -13.37
CA LEU A 229 7.25 6.54 -14.55
C LEU A 229 6.20 7.60 -14.20
N ASP A 230 5.20 7.22 -13.39
CA ASP A 230 4.17 8.15 -12.91
C ASP A 230 4.78 9.23 -12.01
N ALA A 231 5.65 8.84 -11.07
CA ALA A 231 6.29 9.77 -10.17
C ALA A 231 7.21 10.76 -10.92
N ARG A 232 7.93 10.28 -11.95
CA ARG A 232 8.73 11.12 -12.86
C ARG A 232 7.88 12.14 -13.59
N ALA A 233 6.79 11.70 -14.21
CA ALA A 233 5.91 12.59 -14.95
C ALA A 233 5.23 13.61 -14.00
N ALA A 234 4.82 13.18 -12.80
CA ALA A 234 4.23 14.07 -11.80
C ALA A 234 5.21 15.17 -11.35
N ALA A 235 6.45 14.80 -11.03
CA ALA A 235 7.49 15.75 -10.62
C ALA A 235 7.86 16.74 -11.73
N LYS A 236 7.80 16.31 -13.00
CA LYS A 236 8.05 17.18 -14.16
C LYS A 236 6.93 18.23 -14.35
N ILE A 237 5.69 17.83 -14.12
CA ILE A 237 4.52 18.69 -14.35
C ILE A 237 4.28 19.66 -13.22
N ASN A 238 4.42 19.20 -11.99
CA ASN A 238 4.24 20.02 -10.80
C ASN A 238 5.45 19.83 -9.87
N PRO A 239 6.54 20.61 -10.07
CA PRO A 239 7.76 20.51 -9.27
C PRO A 239 7.55 20.78 -7.77
N ASP A 240 6.52 21.56 -7.42
CA ASP A 240 6.14 21.87 -6.03
C ASP A 240 5.09 20.88 -5.47
N GLY A 241 4.78 19.83 -6.23
CA GLY A 241 3.81 18.81 -5.87
C GLY A 241 4.32 17.80 -4.83
N SER A 242 3.48 16.81 -4.54
CA SER A 242 3.81 15.72 -3.60
C SER A 242 4.88 14.75 -4.11
N ASN A 243 5.13 14.76 -5.43
CA ASN A 243 6.13 13.91 -6.08
C ASN A 243 7.34 14.73 -6.49
N PHE A 244 8.53 14.27 -6.13
CA PHE A 244 9.76 15.02 -6.33
C PHE A 244 10.93 14.08 -6.64
N PRO A 245 11.94 14.54 -7.41
CA PRO A 245 13.11 13.72 -7.72
C PRO A 245 13.99 13.53 -6.48
N ILE A 246 14.56 12.34 -6.36
CA ILE A 246 15.57 11.97 -5.37
C ILE A 246 16.79 11.50 -6.17
N PRO A 247 17.87 12.30 -6.28
CA PRO A 247 19.14 11.81 -6.82
C PRO A 247 19.54 10.55 -6.05
N LYS A 248 19.88 9.46 -6.74
CA LYS A 248 20.15 8.17 -6.09
C LYS A 248 21.33 8.28 -5.11
N GLY A 249 22.35 9.05 -5.46
CA GLY A 249 23.56 9.21 -4.66
C GLY A 249 24.41 7.93 -4.64
N GLU A 250 25.22 7.80 -3.60
CA GLU A 250 26.08 6.63 -3.38
C GLU A 250 25.24 5.41 -2.99
N CYS A 251 25.56 4.25 -3.57
CA CYS A 251 25.02 2.98 -3.14
C CYS A 251 25.84 2.48 -1.95
N LEU A 252 25.23 2.50 -0.76
CA LEU A 252 25.87 2.10 0.49
C LEU A 252 25.71 0.59 0.74
N ASP A 253 24.59 0.01 0.30
CA ASP A 253 24.34 -1.44 0.31
C ASP A 253 23.41 -1.80 -0.86
N ALA A 254 23.93 -2.53 -1.84
CA ALA A 254 23.18 -2.90 -3.04
C ALA A 254 22.15 -4.03 -2.79
N VAL A 255 22.36 -4.84 -1.75
CA VAL A 255 21.49 -5.97 -1.40
C VAL A 255 20.29 -5.47 -0.61
N LYS A 256 20.52 -4.67 0.44
CA LYS A 256 19.45 -4.02 1.22
C LYS A 256 18.81 -2.85 0.46
N GLY A 257 19.49 -2.30 -0.54
CA GLY A 257 19.01 -1.14 -1.30
C GLY A 257 19.12 0.15 -0.50
N ILE A 258 20.26 0.36 0.16
CA ILE A 258 20.54 1.57 0.93
C ILE A 258 21.31 2.54 0.03
N PHE A 259 20.72 3.70 -0.19
CA PHE A 259 21.28 4.75 -1.04
C PHE A 259 21.34 6.07 -0.28
N SER A 260 22.45 6.82 -0.40
CA SER A 260 22.64 8.05 0.36
C SER A 260 21.59 9.13 0.03
N GLY A 261 21.10 9.16 -1.21
CA GLY A 261 20.00 10.04 -1.61
C GLY A 261 18.66 9.66 -1.00
N SER A 262 18.38 8.36 -0.91
CA SER A 262 17.18 7.83 -0.23
C SER A 262 17.20 8.18 1.26
N ASN A 263 18.35 8.03 1.91
CA ASN A 263 18.54 8.42 3.32
C ASN A 263 18.34 9.94 3.51
N SER A 264 18.93 10.75 2.64
CA SER A 264 18.77 12.21 2.69
C SER A 264 17.31 12.65 2.52
N ALA A 265 16.59 12.01 1.60
CA ALA A 265 15.17 12.28 1.40
C ALA A 265 14.36 11.89 2.65
N ILE A 266 14.55 10.68 3.18
CA ILE A 266 13.75 10.26 4.34
C ILE A 266 14.07 11.07 5.60
N GLN A 267 15.33 11.46 5.82
CA GLN A 267 15.69 12.39 6.90
C GLN A 267 14.96 13.73 6.77
N LYS A 268 14.98 14.33 5.57
CA LYS A 268 14.31 15.61 5.32
C LYS A 268 12.81 15.52 5.56
N TYR A 269 12.14 14.59 4.90
CA TYR A 269 10.67 14.54 4.89
C TYR A 269 10.05 13.80 6.08
N SER A 270 10.86 13.08 6.87
CA SER A 270 10.44 12.57 8.19
C SER A 270 10.65 13.55 9.34
N ASN A 271 11.11 14.78 9.05
CA ASN A 271 11.55 15.76 10.05
C ASN A 271 12.65 15.21 10.97
N GLY A 272 13.59 14.47 10.40
CA GLY A 272 14.73 13.86 11.10
C GLY A 272 14.38 12.66 11.98
N LYS A 273 13.12 12.18 11.98
CA LYS A 273 12.75 11.00 12.79
C LYS A 273 13.38 9.71 12.28
N ILE A 274 13.55 9.60 10.97
CA ILE A 274 14.08 8.40 10.31
C ILE A 274 15.41 8.78 9.65
N GLN A 275 16.45 8.04 9.99
CA GLN A 275 17.83 8.34 9.58
C GLN A 275 18.25 7.58 8.32
N GLN A 276 17.75 6.37 8.15
CA GLN A 276 18.13 5.48 7.06
C GLN A 276 16.93 4.66 6.61
N VAL A 277 16.96 4.24 5.34
CA VAL A 277 15.93 3.38 4.77
C VAL A 277 16.57 2.34 3.85
N ALA A 278 16.20 1.09 4.07
CA ALA A 278 16.57 -0.04 3.24
C ALA A 278 15.41 -0.41 2.32
N LEU A 279 15.68 -0.45 1.01
CA LEU A 279 14.62 -0.59 0.01
C LEU A 279 14.15 -2.04 -0.22
N TYR A 280 14.96 -3.05 0.09
CA TYR A 280 14.69 -4.43 -0.34
C TYR A 280 14.68 -5.43 0.82
N THR A 281 14.26 -4.98 1.99
CA THR A 281 14.16 -5.78 3.23
C THR A 281 12.94 -5.37 4.05
N MET A 282 12.44 -6.32 4.83
CA MET A 282 11.47 -6.15 5.91
C MET A 282 12.12 -6.01 7.30
N PHE A 283 13.45 -6.07 7.38
CA PHE A 283 14.23 -5.97 8.61
C PHE A 283 15.21 -4.79 8.51
N GLU A 284 15.70 -4.28 9.65
CA GLU A 284 16.74 -3.25 9.73
C GLU A 284 16.55 -2.02 8.84
N ASN A 285 16.12 -0.90 9.42
CA ASN A 285 15.81 0.33 8.67
C ASN A 285 14.75 0.10 7.58
N VAL A 286 13.79 -0.79 7.86
CA VAL A 286 12.66 -1.09 6.98
C VAL A 286 11.98 0.18 6.50
N HIS A 287 11.54 0.18 5.25
CA HIS A 287 10.78 1.30 4.71
C HIS A 287 9.44 1.46 5.44
N THR A 288 9.08 2.68 5.82
CA THR A 288 7.83 2.93 6.54
C THR A 288 6.61 2.71 5.66
N SER A 289 5.45 2.44 6.29
CA SER A 289 4.18 2.34 5.57
C SER A 289 3.16 3.34 6.12
N CYS A 290 2.38 3.98 5.25
CA CYS A 290 1.32 4.89 5.71
C CYS A 290 0.07 4.15 6.15
N GLY A 291 -0.63 3.49 5.22
CA GLY A 291 -1.89 2.81 5.49
C GLY A 291 -2.68 2.42 4.24
N CYS A 292 -2.30 2.92 3.07
CA CYS A 292 -2.96 2.63 1.80
C CYS A 292 -2.34 1.46 1.03
N PHE A 293 -1.57 0.58 1.67
CA PHE A 293 -0.92 -0.58 1.06
C PHE A 293 -1.90 -1.66 0.58
N GLU A 294 -1.70 -2.19 -0.62
CA GLU A 294 -2.57 -3.24 -1.19
C GLU A 294 -2.46 -4.56 -0.42
N SER A 295 -1.25 -4.90 0.04
CA SER A 295 -0.98 -6.06 0.88
C SER A 295 0.02 -5.73 2.00
N ILE A 296 0.15 -6.65 2.95
CA ILE A 296 1.07 -6.54 4.09
C ILE A 296 1.89 -7.81 4.15
N GLY A 297 3.22 -7.66 4.14
CA GLY A 297 4.13 -8.70 4.57
C GLY A 297 4.23 -8.70 6.08
N PHE A 298 4.24 -9.90 6.67
CA PHE A 298 4.41 -10.12 8.10
C PHE A 298 5.36 -11.30 8.34
N TYR A 299 6.31 -11.12 9.24
CA TYR A 299 7.27 -12.15 9.63
C TYR A 299 6.61 -13.17 10.60
N ILE A 300 6.94 -14.45 10.43
CA ILE A 300 6.49 -15.58 11.24
C ILE A 300 7.74 -16.24 11.86
N PRO A 301 8.12 -15.85 13.09
CA PRO A 301 9.37 -16.28 13.72
C PRO A 301 9.52 -17.80 13.84
N GLU A 302 8.44 -18.53 14.08
CA GLU A 302 8.45 -19.99 14.34
C GLU A 302 8.88 -20.84 13.14
N VAL A 303 8.88 -20.23 11.95
CA VAL A 303 9.27 -20.84 10.67
C VAL A 303 10.31 -20.00 9.91
N ASP A 304 10.89 -18.96 10.53
CA ASP A 304 11.80 -17.98 9.89
C ASP A 304 11.27 -17.42 8.54
N GLY A 305 9.95 -17.35 8.39
CA GLY A 305 9.30 -17.12 7.10
C GLY A 305 8.51 -15.82 7.05
N ILE A 306 8.21 -15.37 5.83
CA ILE A 306 7.36 -14.21 5.58
C ILE A 306 6.03 -14.70 5.00
N GLY A 307 4.93 -14.32 5.66
CA GLY A 307 3.59 -14.41 5.08
C GLY A 307 3.21 -13.06 4.46
N VAL A 308 2.33 -13.07 3.47
CA VAL A 308 1.72 -11.85 2.93
C VAL A 308 0.21 -12.01 2.88
N VAL A 309 -0.53 -10.96 3.21
CA VAL A 309 -1.99 -10.92 3.05
C VAL A 309 -2.43 -9.62 2.37
N ASP A 310 -3.34 -9.72 1.40
CA ASP A 310 -3.94 -8.56 0.75
C ASP A 310 -5.21 -8.08 1.45
N ARG A 311 -5.55 -6.80 1.25
CA ARG A 311 -6.68 -6.15 1.93
C ARG A 311 -8.05 -6.76 1.68
N ASN A 312 -8.22 -7.51 0.59
CA ASN A 312 -9.50 -8.13 0.25
C ASN A 312 -9.68 -9.49 0.95
N PHE A 313 -8.63 -10.02 1.59
CA PHE A 313 -8.74 -11.22 2.38
C PHE A 313 -9.38 -10.97 3.75
N ILE A 314 -10.53 -11.61 4.00
CA ILE A 314 -11.33 -11.43 5.22
C ILE A 314 -10.94 -12.44 6.33
N GLY A 315 -10.26 -13.53 5.95
CA GLY A 315 -9.87 -14.62 6.84
C GLY A 315 -8.75 -14.27 7.83
N ALA A 316 -8.43 -15.24 8.68
CA ALA A 316 -7.21 -15.20 9.48
C ALA A 316 -6.04 -15.77 8.68
N THR A 317 -4.86 -15.20 8.85
CA THR A 317 -3.61 -15.73 8.30
C THR A 317 -3.11 -16.92 9.13
N ALA A 318 -2.02 -17.56 8.70
CA ALA A 318 -1.44 -18.71 9.42
C ALA A 318 -1.04 -18.43 10.88
N ASN A 319 -0.78 -17.16 11.24
CA ASN A 319 -0.50 -16.74 12.62
C ASN A 319 -1.76 -16.30 13.40
N GLY A 320 -2.95 -16.43 12.81
CA GLY A 320 -4.24 -16.08 13.42
C GLY A 320 -4.65 -14.61 13.28
N MET A 321 -3.79 -13.72 12.78
CA MET A 321 -4.11 -12.30 12.61
C MET A 321 -4.89 -12.05 11.31
N LYS A 322 -5.83 -11.11 11.36
CA LYS A 322 -6.52 -10.56 10.18
C LYS A 322 -5.74 -9.40 9.56
N PHE A 323 -6.02 -9.08 8.30
CA PHE A 323 -5.43 -7.92 7.62
C PHE A 323 -5.53 -6.63 8.44
N SER A 324 -6.68 -6.34 9.06
CA SER A 324 -6.87 -5.11 9.84
C SER A 324 -5.97 -5.03 11.08
N GLN A 325 -5.64 -6.16 11.70
CA GLN A 325 -4.74 -6.20 12.85
C GLN A 325 -3.29 -6.00 12.40
N LEU A 326 -2.90 -6.61 11.28
CA LEU A 326 -1.58 -6.42 10.67
C LEU A 326 -1.40 -4.99 10.15
N ALA A 327 -2.46 -4.36 9.63
CA ALA A 327 -2.42 -2.99 9.13
C ALA A 327 -2.10 -1.97 10.24
N VAL A 328 -2.57 -2.23 11.46
CA VAL A 328 -2.23 -1.43 12.64
C VAL A 328 -0.75 -1.56 13.00
N GLN A 329 -0.14 -2.73 12.79
CA GLN A 329 1.28 -2.97 13.04
C GLN A 329 2.17 -2.37 11.95
N ALA A 330 1.78 -2.41 10.68
CA ALA A 330 2.63 -1.93 9.59
C ALA A 330 2.51 -0.40 9.35
N GLY A 331 1.33 0.17 9.61
CA GLY A 331 1.01 1.55 9.22
C GLY A 331 1.54 2.65 10.15
N GLY A 332 1.21 3.89 9.82
CA GLY A 332 1.46 5.06 10.68
C GLY A 332 2.82 5.75 10.47
N GLY A 333 3.60 5.35 9.46
CA GLY A 333 4.85 6.02 9.10
C GLY A 333 6.01 5.70 10.04
N GLN A 334 5.99 4.51 10.66
CA GLN A 334 7.05 4.02 11.55
C GLN A 334 7.88 2.93 10.86
N GLN A 335 9.12 2.72 11.32
CA GLN A 335 9.94 1.58 10.91
C GLN A 335 9.67 0.44 11.88
N ILE A 336 8.96 -0.58 11.42
CA ILE A 336 8.53 -1.70 12.24
C ILE A 336 9.03 -2.98 11.58
N GLU A 337 10.08 -3.57 12.14
CA GLU A 337 10.69 -4.76 11.57
C GLU A 337 9.73 -5.94 11.55
N GLY A 338 9.80 -6.72 10.48
CA GLY A 338 8.91 -7.84 10.24
C GLY A 338 7.53 -7.45 9.72
N PHE A 339 7.20 -6.16 9.58
CA PHE A 339 5.91 -5.70 9.02
C PHE A 339 6.12 -4.65 7.93
N LEU A 340 5.60 -4.90 6.73
CA LEU A 340 5.80 -3.99 5.60
C LEU A 340 4.56 -3.93 4.70
N GLY A 341 4.11 -2.72 4.39
CA GLY A 341 3.11 -2.48 3.35
C GLY A 341 3.70 -2.69 1.96
N ILE A 342 3.00 -3.46 1.12
CA ILE A 342 3.45 -3.90 -0.19
C ILE A 342 2.40 -3.52 -1.24
N GLY A 343 2.88 -2.97 -2.37
CA GLY A 343 2.09 -2.81 -3.59
C GLY A 343 2.21 -4.06 -4.44
N ILE A 344 1.12 -4.50 -5.09
CA ILE A 344 1.04 -5.80 -5.75
C ILE A 344 2.05 -5.96 -6.89
N LEU A 345 2.41 -4.87 -7.59
CA LEU A 345 3.41 -4.97 -8.65
C LEU A 345 4.82 -5.23 -8.14
N TRP A 346 5.10 -5.03 -6.85
CA TRP A 346 6.43 -5.31 -6.31
C TRP A 346 6.76 -6.82 -6.32
N PHE A 347 5.75 -7.71 -6.27
CA PHE A 347 5.96 -9.16 -6.39
C PHE A 347 6.66 -9.57 -7.70
N TYR A 348 6.48 -8.79 -8.77
CA TYR A 348 7.07 -9.04 -10.09
C TYR A 348 8.51 -8.50 -10.21
N SER A 349 9.04 -7.89 -9.15
CA SER A 349 10.36 -7.29 -9.13
C SER A 349 11.44 -8.30 -8.77
N ARG A 350 12.63 -8.17 -9.39
CA ARG A 350 13.84 -8.90 -8.98
C ARG A 350 14.34 -8.47 -7.59
N LYS A 351 13.93 -7.27 -7.15
CA LYS A 351 14.32 -6.68 -5.86
C LYS A 351 13.26 -6.92 -4.77
N PHE A 352 12.26 -7.77 -5.03
CA PHE A 352 11.25 -8.10 -4.04
C PHE A 352 11.89 -8.76 -2.82
N ILE A 353 11.92 -8.04 -1.68
CA ILE A 353 12.54 -8.46 -0.39
C ILE A 353 13.88 -9.20 -0.57
N LEU A 354 14.69 -8.74 -1.52
CA LEU A 354 15.89 -9.45 -1.99
C LEU A 354 16.88 -9.73 -0.84
N ALA A 355 17.07 -8.78 0.06
CA ALA A 355 17.99 -8.94 1.19
C ALA A 355 17.52 -9.99 2.20
N ASP A 356 16.24 -10.34 2.17
CA ASP A 356 15.65 -11.31 3.09
C ASP A 356 15.64 -12.73 2.51
N GLY A 357 16.05 -12.91 1.25
CA GLY A 357 15.97 -14.18 0.53
C GLY A 357 14.87 -14.23 -0.54
N GLY A 358 14.18 -13.12 -0.79
CA GLY A 358 13.20 -13.05 -1.88
C GLY A 358 12.04 -14.04 -1.70
N TRP A 359 11.70 -14.72 -2.80
CA TRP A 359 10.63 -15.72 -2.81
C TRP A 359 10.93 -16.96 -1.96
N ASP A 360 12.19 -17.29 -1.70
CA ASP A 360 12.56 -18.48 -0.90
C ASP A 360 12.17 -18.34 0.58
N ARG A 361 11.90 -17.09 1.04
CA ARG A 361 11.40 -16.80 2.39
C ARG A 361 9.89 -16.61 2.44
N MET A 362 9.18 -16.67 1.31
CA MET A 362 7.73 -16.57 1.28
C MET A 362 7.11 -17.90 1.70
N VAL A 363 6.42 -17.94 2.85
CA VAL A 363 5.90 -19.20 3.41
C VAL A 363 4.38 -19.27 3.45
N TRP A 364 3.66 -18.18 3.16
CA TRP A 364 2.20 -18.20 3.17
C TRP A 364 1.58 -17.08 2.34
N LEU A 365 0.57 -17.43 1.54
CA LEU A 365 -0.23 -16.49 0.74
C LEU A 365 -1.71 -16.91 0.73
N PRO A 366 -2.68 -15.99 0.86
CA PRO A 366 -4.08 -16.29 0.60
C PRO A 366 -4.25 -16.85 -0.81
N SER A 367 -5.13 -17.83 -0.98
CA SER A 367 -5.33 -18.47 -2.28
C SER A 367 -5.70 -17.48 -3.39
N THR A 368 -6.53 -16.47 -3.06
CA THR A 368 -6.91 -15.40 -3.97
C THR A 368 -5.74 -14.50 -4.39
N LEU A 369 -4.84 -14.17 -3.46
CA LEU A 369 -3.64 -13.40 -3.77
C LEU A 369 -2.69 -14.23 -4.62
N LYS A 370 -2.45 -15.48 -4.22
CA LYS A 370 -1.59 -16.44 -4.91
C LYS A 370 -2.02 -16.65 -6.37
N GLU A 371 -3.32 -16.76 -6.63
CA GLU A 371 -3.88 -16.81 -7.99
C GLU A 371 -3.64 -15.49 -8.76
N ARG A 372 -3.86 -14.34 -8.12
CA ARG A 372 -3.69 -13.00 -8.74
C ARG A 372 -2.25 -12.70 -9.14
N ILE A 373 -1.26 -13.21 -8.40
CA ILE A 373 0.16 -12.99 -8.65
C ILE A 373 0.87 -14.24 -9.17
N ASN A 374 0.13 -15.23 -9.69
CA ASN A 374 0.69 -16.51 -10.14
C ASN A 374 1.92 -16.34 -11.06
N ASP A 375 1.86 -15.40 -12.00
CA ASP A 375 2.94 -15.13 -12.95
C ASP A 375 4.22 -14.55 -12.29
N ALA A 376 4.13 -14.03 -11.06
CA ALA A 376 5.27 -13.52 -10.29
C ALA A 376 5.94 -14.60 -9.45
N ILE A 377 5.23 -15.67 -9.09
CA ILE A 377 5.73 -16.73 -8.22
C ILE A 377 6.64 -17.66 -9.04
N PRO A 378 7.87 -17.96 -8.58
CA PRO A 378 8.71 -18.98 -9.22
C PRO A 378 7.98 -20.33 -9.27
N LYS A 379 7.98 -20.98 -10.44
CA LYS A 379 7.15 -22.17 -10.73
C LYS A 379 7.41 -23.31 -9.73
N GLU A 380 8.65 -23.47 -9.31
CA GLU A 380 9.13 -24.46 -8.36
C GLU A 380 8.69 -24.20 -6.91
N LEU A 381 8.24 -22.98 -6.60
CA LEU A 381 7.75 -22.59 -5.28
C LEU A 381 6.23 -22.55 -5.18
N PHE A 382 5.52 -22.47 -6.31
CA PHE A 382 4.07 -22.32 -6.30
C PHE A 382 3.38 -23.37 -5.41
N ASP A 383 3.68 -24.66 -5.59
CA ASP A 383 3.06 -25.73 -4.78
C ASP A 383 3.65 -25.88 -3.38
N LYS A 384 4.72 -25.14 -3.05
CA LYS A 384 5.39 -25.17 -1.75
C LYS A 384 4.93 -24.07 -0.80
N ILE A 385 4.24 -23.04 -1.31
CA ILE A 385 3.70 -21.94 -0.51
C ILE A 385 2.23 -22.23 -0.19
N PRO A 386 1.87 -22.63 1.04
CA PRO A 386 0.49 -22.91 1.40
C PRO A 386 -0.38 -21.65 1.50
N SER A 387 -1.69 -21.89 1.51
CA SER A 387 -2.74 -20.89 1.70
C SER A 387 -3.63 -21.21 2.91
N GLU A 388 -4.67 -20.40 3.13
CA GLU A 388 -5.71 -20.67 4.13
C GLU A 388 -6.48 -21.98 3.91
N LYS A 389 -6.41 -22.53 2.68
CA LYS A 389 -7.04 -23.80 2.33
C LYS A 389 -6.20 -25.00 2.75
N ASP A 390 -4.89 -24.81 2.88
CA ASP A 390 -3.91 -25.88 3.14
C ASP A 390 -3.57 -25.96 4.63
N VAL A 391 -3.38 -24.79 5.27
CA VAL A 391 -2.95 -24.70 6.67
C VAL A 391 -3.73 -23.61 7.43
N LYS A 392 -4.06 -23.87 8.69
CA LYS A 392 -4.86 -22.97 9.54
C LYS A 392 -4.10 -22.37 10.71
N ASN A 393 -2.92 -22.88 11.00
CA ASN A 393 -2.09 -22.46 12.13
C ASN A 393 -0.60 -22.71 11.85
N ILE A 394 0.24 -22.15 12.72
CA ILE A 394 1.70 -22.21 12.60
C ILE A 394 2.23 -23.67 12.64
N TYR A 395 1.59 -24.55 13.40
CA TYR A 395 2.01 -25.95 13.50
C TYR A 395 1.79 -26.69 12.16
N GLU A 396 0.60 -26.54 11.58
CA GLU A 396 0.29 -27.07 10.25
C GLU A 396 1.20 -26.45 9.17
N LEU A 397 1.46 -25.15 9.25
CA LEU A 397 2.39 -24.45 8.37
C LEU A 397 3.79 -25.08 8.41
N LYS A 398 4.37 -25.25 9.61
CA LYS A 398 5.71 -25.83 9.76
C LYS A 398 5.80 -27.23 9.16
N ASN A 399 4.78 -28.07 9.40
CA ASN A 399 4.73 -29.43 8.84
C ASN A 399 4.60 -29.44 7.32
N PHE A 400 3.73 -28.59 6.76
CA PHE A 400 3.56 -28.45 5.31
C PHE A 400 4.87 -28.05 4.62
N LEU A 401 5.60 -27.07 5.18
CA LEU A 401 6.87 -26.59 4.61
C LEU A 401 7.93 -27.71 4.60
N LYS A 402 7.98 -28.56 5.63
CA LYS A 402 8.83 -29.77 5.65
C LYS A 402 8.42 -30.77 4.59
N GLU A 403 7.14 -31.15 4.55
CA GLU A 403 6.62 -32.14 3.60
C GLU A 403 6.87 -31.72 2.14
N LYS A 404 6.72 -30.44 1.82
CA LYS A 404 6.93 -29.89 0.48
C LYS A 404 8.39 -29.53 0.16
N ASN A 405 9.32 -29.78 1.08
CA ASN A 405 10.73 -29.39 0.94
C ASN A 405 10.87 -27.92 0.50
N HIS A 406 10.20 -27.02 1.24
CA HIS A 406 10.29 -25.59 1.01
C HIS A 406 11.73 -25.10 1.25
N PRO A 407 12.30 -24.19 0.43
CA PRO A 407 13.68 -23.72 0.60
C PRO A 407 14.03 -23.25 2.02
N ILE A 408 13.06 -22.64 2.70
CA ILE A 408 13.18 -22.21 4.10
C ILE A 408 13.65 -23.32 5.06
N VAL A 409 13.36 -24.60 4.77
CA VAL A 409 13.74 -25.72 5.63
C VAL A 409 15.27 -25.84 5.72
N LYS A 410 16.00 -25.55 4.64
CA LYS A 410 17.47 -25.55 4.65
C LYS A 410 18.05 -24.52 5.61
N ARG A 411 17.41 -23.34 5.71
CA ARG A 411 17.82 -22.30 6.66
C ARG A 411 17.63 -22.74 8.11
N TRP A 412 16.67 -23.62 8.38
CA TRP A 412 16.50 -24.19 9.72
C TRP A 412 17.61 -25.19 10.03
N GLU A 413 17.97 -26.03 9.06
CA GLU A 413 19.07 -27.00 9.18
C GLU A 413 20.41 -26.28 9.42
N GLU A 414 20.73 -25.27 8.60
CA GLU A 414 21.93 -24.44 8.76
C GLU A 414 21.97 -23.75 10.14
N ALA A 415 20.84 -23.20 10.60
CA ALA A 415 20.76 -22.56 11.91
C ALA A 415 20.87 -23.56 13.08
N GLU A 416 20.42 -24.81 12.90
CA GLU A 416 20.61 -25.88 13.88
C GLU A 416 22.09 -26.31 13.93
N GLU A 417 22.75 -26.45 12.78
CA GLU A 417 24.20 -26.75 12.68
C GLU A 417 25.07 -25.66 13.32
N GLU A 418 24.83 -24.37 13.00
CA GLU A 418 25.55 -23.25 13.61
C GLU A 418 25.37 -23.19 15.13
N ALA A 419 24.17 -23.50 15.62
CA ALA A 419 23.91 -23.55 17.06
C ALA A 419 24.64 -24.71 17.74
N GLU A 420 24.80 -25.85 17.08
CA GLU A 420 25.59 -26.98 17.59
C GLU A 420 27.10 -26.65 17.61
N GLU A 421 27.61 -25.97 16.57
CA GLU A 421 29.02 -25.52 16.52
C GLU A 421 29.36 -24.46 17.58
N GLU A 422 28.47 -23.48 17.85
CA GLU A 422 28.67 -22.50 18.93
C GLU A 422 28.72 -23.16 20.33
N ILE A 423 28.08 -24.31 20.51
CA ILE A 423 28.09 -25.08 21.76
C ILE A 423 29.41 -25.88 21.90
N GLU A 424 30.09 -26.23 20.81
CA GLU A 424 31.31 -27.05 20.79
C GLU A 424 32.63 -26.29 21.03
N ILE A 425 32.64 -25.12 21.66
CA ILE A 425 33.90 -24.44 22.02
C ILE A 425 34.57 -25.16 23.20
N PRO A 426 35.76 -25.78 23.04
CA PRO A 426 36.44 -26.45 24.15
C PRO A 426 37.01 -25.40 25.12
N TYR A 427 36.69 -25.53 26.40
CA TYR A 427 37.38 -24.78 27.47
C TYR A 427 38.87 -25.19 27.49
N ILE A 428 39.72 -24.38 26.85
CA ILE A 428 41.17 -24.46 27.07
C ILE A 428 41.45 -23.77 28.40
N PHE A 429 41.63 -24.57 29.45
CA PHE A 429 42.18 -24.10 30.72
C PHE A 429 43.55 -23.46 30.47
N SER A 430 43.73 -22.20 30.89
CA SER A 430 45.06 -21.63 31.11
C SER A 430 45.23 -21.41 32.60
N ASP A 431 46.22 -22.10 33.17
CA ASP A 431 46.64 -22.00 34.56
C ASP A 431 47.22 -20.61 34.85
N ILE A 432 46.38 -19.67 35.27
CA ILE A 432 46.82 -18.45 35.97
C ILE A 432 45.83 -18.19 37.12
N PRO A 433 46.26 -18.20 38.39
CA PRO A 433 45.37 -17.87 39.49
C PRO A 433 45.22 -16.35 39.59
N LEU A 434 44.10 -15.83 39.08
CA LEU A 434 43.58 -14.50 39.43
C LEU A 434 42.27 -14.70 40.21
N PRO A 435 42.05 -13.97 41.32
CA PRO A 435 40.81 -14.08 42.07
C PRO A 435 39.73 -13.30 41.31
N SER A 436 39.01 -13.98 40.42
CA SER A 436 37.80 -13.45 39.79
C SER A 436 36.58 -14.15 40.36
N ILE A 437 35.68 -13.37 40.95
CA ILE A 437 34.32 -13.81 41.29
C ILE A 437 33.66 -14.26 39.98
N SER A 438 33.48 -15.58 39.85
CA SER A 438 32.83 -16.21 38.71
C SER A 438 31.32 -16.12 38.88
N TYR A 439 30.64 -15.39 37.99
CA TYR A 439 29.21 -15.55 37.79
C TYR A 439 28.99 -16.57 36.68
N THR A 440 28.55 -17.76 37.05
CA THR A 440 28.11 -18.77 36.08
C THR A 440 26.69 -18.44 35.64
N LYS A 441 26.51 -18.10 34.37
CA LYS A 441 25.17 -17.93 33.77
C LYS A 441 24.60 -19.32 33.50
N ILE A 442 23.63 -19.73 34.30
CA ILE A 442 22.91 -20.99 34.12
C ILE A 442 21.63 -20.70 33.33
N SER A 443 21.51 -21.26 32.12
CA SER A 443 20.28 -21.22 31.32
C SER A 443 19.49 -22.51 31.55
N LEU A 444 18.26 -22.38 32.03
CA LEU A 444 17.39 -23.49 32.37
C LEU A 444 16.15 -23.47 31.47
N LYS A 445 15.91 -24.52 30.68
CA LYS A 445 14.68 -24.73 29.88
C LYS A 445 13.84 -25.86 30.48
N ASN A 446 12.55 -25.62 30.69
CA ASN A 446 11.54 -26.58 31.17
C ASN A 446 11.82 -27.25 32.53
N VAL A 447 12.34 -26.50 33.50
CA VAL A 447 12.54 -26.99 34.88
C VAL A 447 11.75 -26.17 35.88
N LYS A 448 11.28 -26.85 36.93
CA LYS A 448 10.58 -26.25 38.07
C LYS A 448 11.58 -26.06 39.21
N ILE A 449 11.80 -24.81 39.63
CA ILE A 449 12.75 -24.47 40.70
C ILE A 449 11.96 -24.24 41.98
N GLU A 450 12.28 -24.99 43.03
CA GLU A 450 11.83 -24.74 44.41
C GLU A 450 12.97 -24.11 45.20
N ALA A 451 12.70 -23.00 45.87
CA ALA A 451 13.69 -22.27 46.68
C ALA A 451 13.08 -21.91 48.04
N GLU A 452 13.86 -22.05 49.11
CA GLU A 452 13.39 -21.80 50.48
C GLU A 452 13.20 -20.30 50.79
N SER A 453 13.96 -19.40 50.14
CA SER A 453 13.71 -17.95 50.15
C SER A 453 14.39 -17.24 48.97
N ALA A 454 13.83 -16.11 48.54
CA ALA A 454 14.39 -15.27 47.48
C ALA A 454 14.37 -13.78 47.88
N VAL A 455 15.45 -13.05 47.61
CA VAL A 455 15.55 -11.61 47.85
C VAL A 455 15.76 -10.89 46.52
N VAL A 456 14.76 -10.12 46.10
CA VAL A 456 14.82 -9.33 44.86
C VAL A 456 15.12 -7.87 45.21
N LYS A 457 16.24 -7.34 44.70
CA LYS A 457 16.56 -5.91 44.78
C LYS A 457 16.13 -5.21 43.49
N LYS A 458 15.43 -4.09 43.63
CA LYS A 458 15.05 -3.22 42.52
C LYS A 458 16.27 -2.35 42.16
N GLY A 459 16.79 -2.50 40.93
CA GLY A 459 17.87 -1.65 40.42
C GLY A 459 17.37 -0.22 40.22
N CYS A 460 18.24 0.76 40.51
CA CYS A 460 18.01 2.19 40.26
C CYS A 460 17.79 2.50 38.78
#